data_AF-A0A7K1Y0U7-F1
#
_entry.id   AF-A0A7K1Y0U7-F1
#
_cell.length_a   1.000
_cell.length_b   1.000
_cell.length_c   1.000
_cell.angle_alpha   90.00
_cell.angle_beta   90.00
_cell.angle_gamma   90.00
#
_symmetry.space_group_name_H-M   'P 1'
#
loop_
_entity.id
_entity.type
_entity.pdbx_description
1 polymer ?
#
loop_
_entity_poly.entity_id
_entity_poly.type
_entity_poly.pdbx_seq_one_letter_code
_entity_poly.pdbx_strand_id
1 'polypeptide(L)'
;MNLKEVLLNGLSFNEILKRFSIDRTNFTIRDEEVIECKKNLTRGDIFKESIVIQGKADNGPIFNFFGTLHYNLLNHLAVFELDSVEKNAVSA
;
A
#
# COMPACT_ATOMS: atom_id res chain seq x y z
N MET A 1 15.00 -2.18 -3.46
CA MET A 1 13.61 -2.01 -3.97
C MET A 1 12.89 -1.02 -3.08
N ASN A 2 12.11 -0.13 -3.67
CA ASN A 2 11.21 0.74 -2.90
C ASN A 2 9.99 -0.07 -2.40
N LEU A 3 9.24 0.46 -1.44
CA LEU A 3 8.12 -0.26 -0.82
C LEU A 3 7.02 -0.63 -1.84
N LYS A 4 6.75 0.26 -2.81
CA LYS A 4 5.76 0.01 -3.87
C LYS A 4 6.12 -1.19 -4.72
N GLU A 5 7.38 -1.30 -5.15
CA GLU A 5 7.85 -2.44 -5.92
C GLU A 5 7.71 -3.75 -5.13
N VAL A 6 8.03 -3.74 -3.83
CA VAL A 6 7.89 -4.92 -3.00
C VAL A 6 6.43 -5.34 -2.85
N LEU A 7 5.51 -4.40 -2.62
CA LEU A 7 4.07 -4.69 -2.56
C LEU A 7 3.56 -5.26 -3.89
N LEU A 8 4.02 -4.70 -5.01
CA LEU A 8 3.66 -5.16 -6.36
C LEU A 8 4.22 -6.54 -6.71
N ASN A 9 5.19 -7.07 -5.97
CA ASN A 9 5.62 -8.46 -6.07
C ASN A 9 4.69 -9.43 -5.32
N GLY A 10 3.86 -8.93 -4.41
CA GLY A 10 2.90 -9.73 -3.65
C GLY A 10 1.65 -10.04 -4.46
N LEU A 11 1.29 -11.33 -4.58
CA LEU A 11 0.07 -11.75 -5.27
C LEU A 11 -1.20 -11.15 -4.64
N SER A 12 -1.27 -11.10 -3.30
CA SER A 12 -2.43 -10.59 -2.58
C SER A 12 -2.72 -9.11 -2.90
N PHE A 13 -1.69 -8.27 -2.96
CA PHE A 13 -1.87 -6.86 -3.25
C PHE A 13 -2.29 -6.60 -4.70
N ASN A 14 -1.74 -7.35 -5.65
CA ASN A 14 -2.17 -7.26 -7.06
C ASN A 14 -3.65 -7.66 -7.23
N GLU A 15 -4.14 -8.65 -6.49
CA GLU A 15 -5.56 -9.02 -6.52
C GLU A 15 -6.47 -7.93 -5.91
N ILE A 16 -5.99 -7.18 -4.91
CA ILE A 16 -6.70 -5.99 -4.41
C ILE A 16 -6.80 -4.95 -5.53
N LEU A 17 -5.68 -4.56 -6.16
CA LEU A 17 -5.70 -3.57 -7.24
C LEU A 17 -6.65 -3.96 -8.38
N LYS A 18 -6.60 -5.23 -8.79
CA LYS A 18 -7.48 -5.81 -9.81
C LYS A 18 -8.95 -5.76 -9.41
N ARG A 19 -9.30 -6.12 -8.17
CA ARG A 19 -10.67 -6.09 -7.66
C ARG A 19 -11.29 -4.69 -7.73
N PHE A 20 -10.48 -3.65 -7.58
CA PHE A 20 -10.93 -2.25 -7.62
C PHE A 20 -10.66 -1.54 -8.95
N SER A 21 -10.18 -2.26 -9.98
CA SER A 21 -9.84 -1.70 -11.29
C SER A 21 -8.83 -0.54 -11.22
N ILE A 22 -7.78 -0.72 -10.40
CA ILE A 22 -6.70 0.24 -10.20
C ILE A 22 -5.46 -0.27 -10.91
N ASP A 23 -4.87 0.56 -11.78
CA ASP A 23 -3.61 0.23 -12.44
C ASP A 23 -2.44 0.19 -11.44
N ARG A 24 -1.43 -0.65 -11.72
CA ARG A 24 -0.24 -0.82 -10.87
C ARG A 24 0.59 0.46 -10.73
N THR A 25 0.40 1.44 -11.62
CA THR A 25 1.04 2.75 -11.55
C THR A 25 0.19 3.80 -10.84
N ASN A 26 -1.09 3.52 -10.58
CA ASN A 26 -2.08 4.49 -10.13
C ASN A 26 -2.42 4.37 -8.64
N PHE A 27 -1.39 4.15 -7.81
CA PHE A 27 -1.52 4.16 -6.36
C PHE A 27 -0.36 4.86 -5.65
N THR A 28 -0.67 5.37 -4.45
CA THR A 28 0.27 6.03 -3.55
C THR A 28 0.09 5.49 -2.13
N ILE A 29 1.20 5.39 -1.41
CA ILE A 29 1.20 5.06 0.02
C ILE A 29 1.27 6.41 0.73
N ARG A 30 0.21 6.83 1.42
CA ARG A 30 0.13 8.19 1.98
C ARG A 30 1.19 8.42 3.05
N ASP A 31 1.53 7.38 3.80
CA ASP A 31 2.46 7.44 4.93
C ASP A 31 3.90 7.03 4.52
N GLU A 32 4.23 7.02 3.22
CA GLU A 32 5.51 6.49 2.70
C GLU A 32 6.73 7.14 3.37
N GLU A 33 6.75 8.46 3.52
CA GLU A 33 7.85 9.19 4.17
C GLU A 33 8.01 8.84 5.65
N VAL A 34 6.89 8.62 6.35
CA VAL A 34 6.89 8.22 7.77
C VAL A 34 7.42 6.81 7.91
N ILE A 35 7.02 5.90 7.01
CA ILE A 35 7.50 4.53 6.97
C ILE A 35 9.00 4.50 6.67
N GLU A 36 9.49 5.30 5.72
CA GLU A 36 10.93 5.39 5.42
C GLU A 36 11.75 5.96 6.57
N CYS A 37 11.24 6.97 7.28
CA CYS A 37 11.86 7.45 8.51
C CYS A 37 11.93 6.34 9.57
N LYS A 38 10.85 5.55 9.73
CA LYS A 38 10.81 4.44 10.70
C LYS A 38 11.78 3.32 10.34
N LYS A 39 11.93 2.95 9.06
CA LYS A 39 12.94 1.96 8.60
C LYS A 39 14.34 2.28 9.10
N ASN A 40 14.71 3.56 9.12
CA ASN A 40 16.04 4.02 9.55
C ASN A 40 16.20 4.03 11.08
N LEU A 41 15.10 4.02 11.84
CA LEU A 41 15.08 4.10 13.30
C LEU A 41 14.86 2.74 13.97
N THR A 42 14.11 1.83 13.34
CA THR A 42 13.88 0.49 13.88
C THR A 42 15.08 -0.40 13.60
N ARG A 43 15.81 -0.76 14.66
CA ARG A 43 16.94 -1.70 14.65
C ARG A 43 16.54 -3.16 14.35
N GLY A 44 15.30 -3.39 13.91
CA GLY A 44 14.69 -4.69 13.71
C GLY A 44 14.32 -4.91 12.24
N ASP A 45 14.46 -6.16 11.80
CA ASP A 45 14.31 -6.55 10.40
C ASP A 45 12.86 -6.61 9.91
N ILE A 46 11.91 -6.57 10.85
CA ILE A 46 10.48 -6.69 10.58
C ILE A 46 9.76 -5.56 11.31
N PHE A 47 8.90 -4.83 10.60
CA PHE A 47 7.98 -3.89 11.22
C PHE A 47 6.54 -4.09 10.74
N LYS A 48 5.61 -3.59 11.54
CA LYS A 48 4.18 -3.60 11.28
C LYS A 48 3.62 -2.21 11.51
N GLU A 49 2.94 -1.66 10.52
CA GLU A 49 2.40 -0.30 10.60
C GLU A 49 1.03 -0.23 9.94
N SER A 50 0.11 0.49 10.56
CA SER A 50 -1.15 0.86 9.93
C SER A 50 -0.88 1.96 8.91
N ILE A 51 -1.30 1.74 7.67
CA ILE A 51 -1.03 2.65 6.55
C ILE A 51 -2.29 2.89 5.73
N VAL A 52 -2.30 4.00 5.00
CA VAL A 52 -3.31 4.26 3.97
C VAL A 52 -2.69 4.16 2.59
N ILE A 53 -3.23 3.26 1.76
CA ILE A 53 -2.90 3.20 0.34
C ILE A 53 -4.05 3.83 -0.44
N GLN A 54 -3.77 4.91 -1.16
CA GLN A 54 -4.73 5.51 -2.06
C GLN A 54 -4.52 4.96 -3.48
N GLY A 55 -5.58 4.48 -4.12
CA GLY A 55 -5.54 4.10 -5.52
C GLY A 55 -6.69 4.72 -6.31
N LYS A 56 -6.42 5.12 -7.54
CA LYS A 56 -7.41 5.73 -8.43
C LYS A 56 -7.79 4.72 -9.51
N ALA A 57 -9.10 4.46 -9.63
CA ALA A 57 -9.59 3.66 -10.75
C ALA A 57 -9.58 4.47 -12.05
N ASP A 58 -9.42 3.79 -13.18
CA ASP A 58 -9.40 4.44 -14.50
C ASP A 58 -10.74 5.15 -14.76
N ASN A 59 -10.69 6.48 -14.93
CA ASN A 59 -11.86 7.35 -15.04
C ASN A 59 -12.91 7.13 -13.93
N GLY A 60 -12.47 6.65 -12.77
CA GLY A 60 -13.34 6.18 -11.70
C GLY A 60 -13.12 6.90 -10.37
N PRO A 61 -13.73 6.39 -9.29
CA PRO A 61 -13.55 6.93 -7.96
C PRO A 61 -12.11 6.71 -7.44
N ILE A 62 -11.78 7.46 -6.39
CA ILE A 62 -10.56 7.24 -5.63
C ILE A 62 -10.91 6.32 -4.46
N PHE A 63 -10.12 5.27 -4.26
CA PHE A 63 -10.23 4.36 -3.13
C PHE A 63 -9.11 4.64 -2.12
N ASN A 64 -9.45 4.71 -0.84
CA ASN A 64 -8.48 4.65 0.25
C ASN A 64 -8.59 3.26 0.90
N PHE A 65 -7.50 2.52 0.86
CA PHE A 65 -7.34 1.23 1.50
C PHE A 65 -6.67 1.44 2.86
N PHE A 66 -7.38 1.12 3.93
CA PHE A 66 -6.85 1.14 5.28
C PHE A 66 -6.44 -0.28 5.63
N GLY A 67 -5.22 -0.45 6.11
CA GLY A 67 -4.70 -1.76 6.41
C GLY A 67 -3.40 -1.74 7.17
N THR A 68 -2.92 -2.93 7.50
CA THR A 68 -1.63 -3.13 8.15
C THR A 68 -0.59 -3.60 7.13
N LEU A 69 0.50 -2.85 7.03
CA LEU A 69 1.69 -3.24 6.30
C LEU A 69 2.59 -4.08 7.21
N HIS A 70 2.80 -5.33 6.85
CA HIS A 70 3.84 -6.18 7.42
C HIS A 70 5.04 -6.15 6.48
N TYR A 71 6.16 -5.57 6.90
CA TYR A 71 7.35 -5.47 6.04
C TYR A 71 8.56 -6.13 6.69
N ASN A 72 9.16 -7.08 5.99
CA ASN A 72 10.47 -7.66 6.30
C ASN A 72 11.52 -7.01 5.39
N LEU A 73 12.38 -6.20 6.00
CA LEU A 73 13.41 -5.41 5.33
C LEU A 73 14.52 -6.29 4.75
N LEU A 74 14.96 -7.33 5.48
CA LEU A 74 16.04 -8.22 5.05
C LEU A 74 15.67 -9.05 3.83
N ASN A 75 14.46 -9.59 3.83
CA ASN A 75 13.97 -10.47 2.76
C ASN A 75 13.26 -9.71 1.64
N HIS A 76 13.16 -8.38 1.73
CA HIS A 76 12.40 -7.54 0.81
C HIS A 76 10.98 -8.09 0.55
N LEU A 77 10.27 -8.42 1.64
CA LEU A 77 8.94 -9.00 1.58
C LEU A 77 7.94 -8.10 2.31
N ALA A 78 6.94 -7.62 1.58
CA ALA A 78 5.84 -6.82 2.12
C ALA A 78 4.50 -7.53 1.89
N VAL A 79 3.65 -7.51 2.91
CA VAL A 79 2.26 -7.94 2.83
C VAL A 79 1.40 -6.80 3.33
N PHE A 80 0.42 -6.41 2.52
CA PHE A 80 -0.62 -5.48 2.92
C PHE A 80 -1.89 -6.27 3.28
N GLU A 81 -2.25 -6.21 4.56
CA GLU A 81 -3.47 -6.78 5.10
C GLU A 81 -4.55 -5.70 5.08
N LEU A 82 -5.57 -5.89 4.25
CA LEU A 82 -6.65 -4.91 4.07
C LEU A 82 -7.69 -5.03 5.18
N ASP A 83 -7.92 -3.95 5.91
CA ASP A 83 -8.92 -3.88 6.99
C ASP A 83 -10.24 -3.28 6.49
N SER A 84 -10.17 -2.14 5.79
CA SER A 84 -11.36 -1.45 5.28
C SER A 84 -11.07 -0.62 4.04
N VAL A 85 -12.12 -0.26 3.30
CA VAL A 85 -12.04 0.51 2.05
C VAL A 85 -13.02 1.67 2.11
N GLU A 86 -12.53 2.88 1.84
CA GLU A 86 -13.35 4.06 1.61
C GLU A 86 -13.34 4.42 0.13
N LYS A 87 -14.52 4.73 -0.42
CA LYS A 87 -14.68 5.21 -1.79
C LYS A 87 -15.00 6.71 -1.75
N ASN A 88 -14.10 7.52 -2.30
CA ASN A 88 -14.33 8.94 -2.52
C ASN A 88 -14.82 9.16 -3.95
N ALA A 89 -16.00 9.75 -4.07
CA ALA A 89 -16.50 10.22 -5.36
C ALA A 89 -15.61 11.38 -5.83
N VAL A 90 -15.14 11.31 -7.08
CA VAL A 90 -14.58 12.49 -7.73
C VAL A 90 -15.79 13.39 -8.03
N SER A 91 -15.95 14.47 -7.28
CA SER A 91 -16.97 15.48 -7.58
C SER A 91 -16.75 15.94 -9.02
N ALA A 92 -17.77 15.76 -9.86
CA ALA A 92 -17.79 16.18 -11.25
C ALA A 92 -17.78 17.71 -11.38
#